data_AF-A0A3A8YA07-F1
#
_entry.id   AF-A0A3A8YA07-F1
#
_cell.length_a   1.000
_cell.length_b   1.000
_cell.length_c   1.000
_cell.angle_alpha   90.00
_cell.angle_beta   90.00
_cell.angle_gamma   90.00
#
_symmetry.space_group_name_H-M   'P 1'
#
loop_
_entity.id
_entity.type
_entity.pdbx_description
1 polymer ?
#
loop_
_entity_poly.entity_id
_entity_poly.type
_entity_poly.pdbx_seq_one_letter_code
_entity_poly.pdbx_strand_id
1 'polypeptide(L)'
;MKKLWMRAGVSINLTDDEVESILGSDNTNGVDVIKAVLLDGRFSFDGESYIPNDTVEEFIKKHGLPYDTDQEPEFDFSPFGGFTIDKEETTDGGAQEDICPVCGGAIEYGERESVDEGAVYFWTCTNCRATGKAGYNEVFDGHHYCVRDGDGNPFPPENEEE
;
A
#
# COMPACT_ATOMS: atom_id res chain seq x y z
N MET A 1 19.91 11.81 16.81
CA MET A 1 20.06 10.85 15.70
C MET A 1 21.25 11.27 14.85
N LYS A 2 22.06 10.34 14.34
CA LYS A 2 23.21 10.65 13.47
C LYS A 2 22.88 10.19 12.03
N LYS A 3 23.09 11.04 11.03
CA LYS A 3 22.79 10.73 9.62
C LYS A 3 24.06 10.20 8.94
N LEU A 4 23.99 9.02 8.35
CA LEU A 4 25.06 8.39 7.58
C LEU A 4 24.52 8.09 6.17
N TRP A 5 25.33 8.35 5.14
CA TRP A 5 24.95 8.08 3.76
C TRP A 5 25.45 6.69 3.34
N MET A 6 24.68 6.00 2.49
CA MET A 6 25.06 4.70 1.93
C MET A 6 24.63 4.62 0.45
N ARG A 7 25.32 3.79 -0.33
CA ARG A 7 24.87 3.38 -1.66
C ARG A 7 24.04 2.10 -1.50
N ALA A 8 22.88 2.08 -2.15
CA ALA A 8 22.04 0.89 -2.26
C ALA A 8 21.89 0.51 -3.73
N GLY A 9 22.19 -0.74 -4.05
CA GLY A 9 21.99 -1.30 -5.37
C GLY A 9 20.56 -1.77 -5.53
N VAL A 10 19.84 -1.18 -6.49
CA VAL A 10 18.41 -1.39 -6.69
C VAL A 10 18.13 -1.64 -8.17
N SER A 11 17.38 -2.70 -8.47
CA SER A 11 16.74 -2.87 -9.77
C SER A 11 15.31 -2.34 -9.72
N ILE A 12 14.87 -1.67 -10.78
CA ILE A 12 13.51 -1.11 -10.90
C ILE A 12 12.81 -1.61 -12.17
N ASN A 13 11.50 -1.81 -12.10
CA ASN A 13 10.68 -2.23 -13.24
C ASN A 13 9.97 -1.01 -13.84
N LEU A 14 10.31 -0.69 -15.09
CA LEU A 14 9.82 0.48 -15.83
C LEU A 14 9.04 0.05 -17.08
N THR A 15 8.06 0.84 -17.49
CA THR A 15 7.44 0.74 -18.82
C THR A 15 8.28 1.45 -19.89
N ASP A 16 8.04 1.19 -21.17
CA ASP A 16 8.76 1.84 -22.27
C ASP A 16 8.63 3.39 -22.22
N ASP A 17 7.44 3.91 -21.90
CA ASP A 17 7.20 5.35 -21.74
C ASP A 17 7.99 5.95 -20.55
N GLU A 18 8.12 5.21 -19.45
CA GLU A 18 8.90 5.62 -18.28
C GLU A 18 10.40 5.62 -18.57
N VAL A 19 10.88 4.63 -19.33
CA VAL A 19 12.27 4.56 -19.79
C VAL A 19 12.60 5.78 -20.67
N GLU A 20 11.74 6.12 -21.62
CA GLU A 20 11.91 7.32 -22.45
C GLU A 20 11.90 8.60 -21.61
N SER A 21 11.05 8.68 -20.58
CA SER A 21 10.98 9.84 -19.69
C SER A 21 12.22 10.04 -18.82
N ILE A 22 12.94 8.95 -18.48
CA ILE A 22 14.14 8.98 -17.62
C ILE A 22 15.42 9.13 -18.46
N LEU A 23 15.53 8.38 -19.55
CA LEU A 23 16.76 8.25 -20.36
C LEU A 23 16.71 9.03 -21.68
N GLY A 24 15.53 9.52 -22.07
CA GLY A 24 15.35 10.31 -23.28
C GLY A 24 15.96 11.70 -23.20
N SER A 25 15.97 12.39 -24.33
CA SER A 25 16.59 13.71 -24.51
C SER A 25 15.95 14.82 -23.64
N ASP A 26 14.69 14.66 -23.27
CA ASP A 26 13.92 15.57 -22.41
C ASP A 26 13.73 14.98 -21.01
N ASN A 27 14.84 14.76 -20.28
CA ASN A 27 14.86 14.31 -18.88
C ASN A 27 14.37 15.38 -17.89
N THR A 28 13.21 15.99 -18.17
CA THR A 28 12.60 17.02 -17.32
C THR A 28 11.78 16.42 -16.17
N ASN A 29 11.27 15.19 -16.35
CA ASN A 29 10.37 14.52 -15.40
C ASN A 29 10.94 13.21 -14.83
N GLY A 30 12.17 12.81 -15.18
CA GLY A 30 12.73 11.52 -14.78
C GLY A 30 12.78 11.31 -13.26
N VAL A 31 13.01 12.38 -12.49
CA VAL A 31 12.99 12.32 -11.02
C VAL A 31 11.62 11.93 -10.47
N ASP A 32 10.53 12.44 -11.05
CA ASP A 32 9.18 12.16 -10.56
C ASP A 32 8.71 10.76 -10.97
N VAL A 33 9.15 10.27 -12.14
CA VAL A 33 8.97 8.86 -12.53
C VAL A 33 9.67 7.92 -11.55
N ILE A 34 10.94 8.18 -11.22
CA ILE A 34 11.68 7.36 -10.26
C ILE A 34 10.99 7.36 -8.88
N LYS A 35 10.52 8.51 -8.40
CA LYS A 35 9.73 8.56 -7.16
C LYS A 35 8.47 7.71 -7.23
N ALA A 36 7.72 7.79 -8.33
CA ALA A 36 6.50 7.03 -8.51
C ALA A 36 6.77 5.51 -8.50
N VAL A 37 7.81 5.07 -9.21
CA VAL A 37 8.23 3.65 -9.27
C VAL A 37 8.62 3.12 -7.88
N LEU A 38 9.33 3.92 -7.09
CA LEU A 38 9.69 3.54 -5.72
C LEU A 38 8.48 3.49 -4.79
N LEU A 39 7.54 4.43 -4.92
CA LEU A 39 6.29 4.45 -4.14
C LEU A 39 5.35 3.30 -4.50
N ASP A 40 5.37 2.87 -5.76
CA ASP A 40 4.59 1.73 -6.25
C ASP A 40 5.23 0.37 -5.89
N GLY A 41 6.42 0.38 -5.27
CA GLY A 41 7.14 -0.83 -4.88
C GLY A 41 7.68 -1.63 -6.07
N ARG A 42 7.79 -1.02 -7.26
CA ARG A 42 8.32 -1.66 -8.47
C ARG A 42 9.84 -1.74 -8.48
N PHE A 43 10.43 -2.23 -7.39
CA PHE A 43 11.88 -2.34 -7.26
C PHE A 43 12.32 -3.55 -6.42
N SER A 44 13.61 -3.85 -6.46
CA SER A 44 14.24 -4.92 -5.68
C SER A 44 15.65 -4.52 -5.25
N PHE A 45 16.04 -4.86 -4.02
CA PHE A 45 17.42 -4.69 -3.55
C PHE A 45 18.26 -5.91 -3.92
N ASP A 46 18.79 -5.89 -5.14
CA ASP A 46 19.61 -6.99 -5.68
C ASP A 46 20.98 -6.53 -6.19
N GLY A 47 21.33 -5.25 -6.01
CA GLY A 47 22.63 -4.71 -6.41
C GLY A 47 23.61 -4.51 -5.25
N GLU A 48 24.87 -4.24 -5.60
CA GLU A 48 25.94 -3.95 -4.65
C GLU A 48 25.58 -2.74 -3.76
N SER A 49 25.55 -2.97 -2.46
CA SER A 49 25.17 -1.99 -1.46
C SER A 49 26.24 -1.88 -0.39
N TYR A 50 26.73 -0.66 -0.16
CA TYR A 50 27.86 -0.41 0.74
C TYR A 50 27.85 1.04 1.23
N ILE A 51 28.54 1.28 2.34
CA ILE A 51 28.78 2.63 2.86
C ILE A 51 30.18 3.04 2.38
N PRO A 52 30.32 4.08 1.54
CA PRO A 52 31.64 4.41 1.01
C PRO A 52 32.61 4.89 2.09
N ASN A 53 33.87 4.47 1.97
CA ASN A 53 34.87 4.66 3.02
C ASN A 53 35.03 6.13 3.45
N ASP A 54 35.12 7.07 2.50
CA ASP A 54 35.21 8.50 2.80
C ASP A 54 34.05 8.98 3.71
N THR A 55 32.85 8.42 3.51
CA THR A 55 31.68 8.74 4.33
C THR A 55 31.79 8.20 5.75
N VAL A 56 32.37 7.00 5.92
CA VAL A 56 32.65 6.39 7.23
C VAL A 56 33.68 7.22 8.00
N GLU A 57 34.79 7.56 7.34
CA GLU A 57 35.88 8.37 7.92
C GLU A 57 35.38 9.73 8.39
N GLU A 58 34.66 10.46 7.52
CA GLU A 58 34.08 11.76 7.87
C GLU A 58 33.09 11.66 9.04
N PHE A 59 32.27 10.61 9.07
CA PHE A 59 31.29 10.40 10.12
C PHE A 59 31.93 10.06 11.47
N ILE A 60 32.92 9.16 11.49
CA ILE A 60 33.68 8.78 12.69
C ILE A 60 34.39 10.00 13.26
N LYS A 61 35.09 10.76 12.40
CA LYS A 61 35.78 11.99 12.79
C LYS A 61 34.82 13.05 13.33
N LYS A 62 33.70 13.29 12.64
CA LYS A 62 32.68 14.27 13.05
C LYS A 62 32.06 13.95 14.40
N HIS A 63 31.90 12.66 14.71
CA HIS A 63 31.23 12.21 15.92
C HIS A 63 32.18 11.70 17.02
N GLY A 64 33.50 11.74 16.81
CA GLY A 64 34.51 11.31 17.77
C GLY A 64 34.37 9.85 18.19
N LEU A 65 34.06 8.96 17.23
CA LEU A 65 33.78 7.55 17.51
C LEU A 65 35.07 6.71 17.58
N PRO A 66 35.13 5.68 18.45
CA PRO A 66 36.32 4.84 18.62
C PRO A 66 36.30 3.61 17.69
N TYR A 67 35.98 3.80 16.41
CA TYR A 67 35.90 2.72 15.41
C TYR A 67 37.02 2.84 14.39
N ASP A 68 37.49 1.69 13.90
CA ASP A 68 38.48 1.59 12.83
C ASP A 68 37.83 1.97 11.49
N THR A 69 38.54 2.77 10.70
CA THR A 69 38.06 3.31 9.43
C THR A 69 38.18 2.33 8.28
N ASP A 70 39.01 1.30 8.42
CA ASP A 70 39.36 0.35 7.35
C ASP A 70 38.40 -0.85 7.24
N GLN A 71 37.25 -0.80 7.94
CA GLN A 71 36.20 -1.80 7.81
C GLN A 71 35.05 -1.25 6.98
N GLU A 72 34.98 -1.63 5.71
CA GLU A 72 33.79 -1.42 4.88
C GLU A 72 32.72 -2.45 5.29
N PRO A 73 31.61 -2.03 5.91
CA PRO A 73 30.53 -2.94 6.21
C PRO A 73 29.80 -3.30 4.92
N GLU A 74 29.91 -4.57 4.52
CA GLU A 74 29.13 -5.15 3.42
C GLU A 74 27.77 -5.62 3.94
N PHE A 75 26.71 -5.34 3.18
CA PHE A 75 25.34 -5.69 3.55
C PHE A 75 24.72 -6.54 2.46
N ASP A 76 24.24 -7.73 2.84
CA ASP A 76 23.38 -8.53 1.99
C ASP A 76 21.92 -8.11 2.22
N PHE A 77 21.33 -7.47 1.22
CA PHE A 77 19.91 -7.08 1.24
C PHE A 77 19.01 -8.11 0.54
N SER A 78 19.58 -9.18 -0.02
CA SER A 78 18.85 -10.31 -0.61
C SER A 78 17.71 -10.86 0.26
N PRO A 79 17.82 -10.99 1.62
CA PRO A 79 16.72 -11.48 2.44
C PRO A 79 15.52 -10.53 2.52
N PHE A 80 15.66 -9.26 2.15
CA PHE A 80 14.56 -8.29 2.17
C PHE A 80 13.70 -8.35 0.91
N GLY A 81 14.24 -8.80 -0.23
CA GLY A 81 13.56 -8.73 -1.52
C GLY A 81 13.11 -7.30 -1.88
N GLY A 82 12.21 -7.17 -2.86
CA GLY A 82 11.50 -5.92 -3.10
C GLY A 82 10.53 -5.65 -1.95
N PHE A 83 10.73 -4.56 -1.21
CA PHE A 83 9.75 -4.10 -0.23
C PHE A 83 8.88 -3.01 -0.89
N THR A 84 7.57 -3.12 -0.76
CA THR A 84 6.68 -1.98 -1.02
C THR A 84 6.89 -0.99 0.11
N ILE A 85 7.29 0.24 -0.20
CA ILE A 85 7.13 1.34 0.75
C ILE A 85 5.61 1.42 0.95
N ASP A 86 5.13 1.11 2.16
CA ASP A 86 3.79 1.50 2.58
C ASP A 86 3.70 3.01 2.34
N LYS A 87 3.08 3.36 1.22
CA LYS A 87 2.69 4.71 0.91
C LYS A 87 1.94 5.15 2.16
N GLU A 88 2.41 6.18 2.85
CA GLU A 88 1.51 6.95 3.70
C GLU A 88 0.50 7.56 2.74
N GLU A 89 -0.53 6.77 2.45
CA GLU A 89 -1.66 7.18 1.68
C GLU A 89 -2.39 8.20 2.53
N THR A 90 -2.17 9.47 2.24
CA THR A 90 -3.31 10.38 2.18
C THR A 90 -4.20 9.91 1.03
N THR A 91 -4.90 8.80 1.23
CA THR A 91 -6.14 8.46 0.55
C THR A 91 -7.25 8.66 1.57
N ASP A 92 -8.16 9.53 1.20
CA ASP A 92 -9.56 9.40 1.60
C ASP A 92 -9.96 7.91 1.60
N GLY A 93 -10.49 7.42 2.72
CA GLY A 93 -10.50 6.01 3.09
C GLY A 93 -11.15 5.07 2.08
N GLY A 94 -10.40 4.06 1.63
CA GLY A 94 -10.89 2.92 0.87
C GLY A 94 -10.62 1.62 1.61
N ALA A 95 -11.25 1.41 2.76
CA ALA A 95 -11.31 0.08 3.35
C ALA A 95 -12.04 -0.83 2.35
N GLN A 96 -11.33 -1.81 1.80
CA GLN A 96 -11.93 -2.81 0.90
C GLN A 96 -12.69 -3.84 1.73
N GLU A 97 -13.92 -4.14 1.33
CA GLU A 97 -14.70 -5.23 1.90
C GLU A 97 -13.90 -6.55 1.76
N ASP A 98 -14.01 -7.43 2.76
CA ASP A 98 -13.34 -8.74 2.81
C ASP A 98 -11.79 -8.76 2.89
N ILE A 99 -11.11 -7.60 2.93
CA ILE A 99 -9.64 -7.54 2.87
C ILE A 99 -9.05 -6.93 4.16
N CYS A 100 -8.05 -7.61 4.72
CA CYS A 100 -7.37 -7.15 5.93
C CYS A 100 -6.49 -5.95 5.63
N PRO A 101 -6.68 -4.81 6.33
CA PRO A 101 -5.88 -3.61 6.08
C PRO A 101 -4.43 -3.71 6.55
N VAL A 102 -4.09 -4.73 7.34
CA VAL A 102 -2.73 -4.90 7.91
C VAL A 102 -1.83 -5.73 6.99
N CYS A 103 -2.39 -6.72 6.28
CA CYS A 103 -1.58 -7.66 5.50
C CYS A 103 -2.18 -8.05 4.14
N GLY A 104 -3.31 -7.45 3.74
CA GLY A 104 -4.03 -7.77 2.50
C GLY A 104 -4.67 -9.17 2.44
N GLY A 105 -4.72 -9.91 3.56
CA GLY A 105 -5.31 -11.25 3.62
C GLY A 105 -6.82 -11.24 3.84
N ALA A 106 -7.51 -12.34 3.54
CA ALA A 106 -8.96 -12.45 3.75
C ALA A 106 -9.37 -12.30 5.23
N ILE A 107 -10.48 -11.61 5.48
CA ILE A 107 -11.08 -11.49 6.82
C ILE A 107 -12.33 -12.35 6.95
N GLU A 108 -12.57 -12.86 8.16
CA GLU A 108 -13.79 -13.55 8.54
C GLU A 108 -14.64 -12.63 9.42
N TYR A 109 -15.90 -12.41 9.05
CA TYR A 109 -16.84 -11.62 9.83
C TYR A 109 -17.49 -12.45 10.92
N GLY A 110 -17.54 -11.89 12.13
CA GLY A 110 -18.14 -12.46 13.31
C GLY A 110 -19.46 -11.77 13.67
N GLU A 111 -19.60 -11.42 14.95
CA GLU A 111 -20.83 -10.86 15.51
C GLU A 111 -21.23 -9.53 14.82
N ARG A 112 -22.55 -9.34 14.68
CA ARG A 112 -23.17 -8.12 14.14
C ARG A 112 -23.78 -7.30 15.25
N GLU A 113 -23.41 -6.03 15.32
CA GLU A 113 -24.08 -5.02 16.15
C GLU A 113 -24.90 -4.10 15.23
N SER A 114 -26.21 -4.02 15.45
CA SER A 114 -27.06 -3.03 14.80
C SER A 114 -26.90 -1.67 15.49
N VAL A 115 -26.73 -0.61 14.71
CA VAL A 115 -26.69 0.78 15.19
C VAL A 115 -27.79 1.59 14.50
N ASP A 116 -28.13 2.77 15.02
CA ASP A 116 -29.28 3.56 14.54
C ASP A 116 -29.25 3.93 13.05
N GLU A 117 -28.07 3.95 12.42
CA GLU A 117 -27.87 4.33 11.01
C GLU A 117 -26.94 3.34 10.27
N GLY A 118 -27.06 2.04 10.55
CA GLY A 118 -26.14 1.07 9.97
C GLY A 118 -25.98 -0.24 10.70
N ALA A 119 -24.89 -0.93 10.36
CA ALA A 119 -24.44 -2.12 11.07
C ALA A 119 -22.93 -2.11 11.24
N VAL A 120 -22.46 -2.66 12.36
CA VAL A 120 -21.06 -2.90 12.61
C VAL A 120 -20.83 -4.40 12.70
N TYR A 121 -19.86 -4.92 11.96
CA TYR A 121 -19.44 -6.32 12.02
C TYR A 121 -18.04 -6.41 12.60
N PHE A 122 -17.86 -7.27 13.60
CA PHE A 122 -16.52 -7.65 14.03
C PHE A 122 -15.86 -8.51 12.96
N TRP A 123 -14.55 -8.38 12.78
CA TRP A 123 -13.82 -9.22 11.84
C TRP A 123 -12.48 -9.68 12.42
N THR A 124 -12.02 -10.83 11.95
CA THR A 124 -10.70 -11.39 12.25
C THR A 124 -10.01 -11.79 10.95
N CYS A 125 -8.75 -11.37 10.76
CA CYS A 125 -7.95 -11.78 9.61
C CYS A 125 -7.49 -13.24 9.75
N THR A 126 -7.71 -14.04 8.72
CA THR A 126 -7.29 -15.44 8.69
C THR A 126 -5.78 -15.63 8.55
N ASN A 127 -5.08 -14.63 8.00
CA ASN A 127 -3.63 -14.68 7.76
C ASN A 127 -2.81 -14.16 8.95
N CYS A 128 -3.00 -12.88 9.32
CA CYS A 128 -2.19 -12.24 10.38
C CYS A 128 -2.88 -12.20 11.75
N ARG A 129 -4.13 -12.66 11.87
CA ARG A 129 -4.95 -12.63 13.09
C ARG A 129 -5.24 -11.24 13.65
N ALA A 130 -5.04 -10.19 12.86
CA ALA A 130 -5.53 -8.86 13.20
C ALA A 130 -7.06 -8.90 13.37
N THR A 131 -7.58 -8.12 14.31
CA THR A 131 -9.01 -8.02 14.59
C THR A 131 -9.46 -6.58 14.45
N GLY A 132 -10.71 -6.37 14.06
CA GLY A 132 -11.28 -5.03 13.99
C GLY A 132 -12.79 -5.03 13.86
N LYS A 133 -13.33 -3.86 13.52
CA LYS A 133 -14.74 -3.64 13.24
C LYS A 133 -14.89 -3.00 11.86
N ALA A 134 -15.83 -3.48 11.07
CA ALA A 134 -16.24 -2.88 9.80
C ALA A 134 -17.60 -2.20 9.99
N GLY A 135 -17.69 -0.92 9.62
CA GLY A 135 -18.94 -0.17 9.67
C GLY A 135 -19.60 -0.11 8.30
N TYR A 136 -20.90 -0.33 8.27
CA TYR A 136 -21.76 -0.26 7.10
C TYR A 136 -22.82 0.79 7.34
N ASN A 137 -22.94 1.75 6.42
CA ASN A 137 -24.01 2.73 6.45
C ASN A 137 -25.20 2.19 5.66
N GLU A 138 -26.42 2.39 6.16
CA GLU A 138 -27.61 2.10 5.39
C GLU A 138 -27.74 3.11 4.25
N VAL A 139 -27.80 2.60 3.01
CA VAL A 139 -28.01 3.42 1.82
C VAL A 139 -29.35 3.04 1.21
N PHE A 140 -30.17 4.06 0.93
CA PHE A 140 -31.41 3.86 0.20
C PHE A 140 -31.11 3.48 -1.25
N ASP A 141 -31.29 2.20 -1.58
CA ASP A 141 -31.01 1.64 -2.91
C ASP A 141 -32.19 1.81 -3.90
N GLY A 142 -33.39 2.14 -3.39
CA GLY A 142 -34.59 2.32 -4.19
C GLY A 142 -35.81 1.58 -3.66
N HIS A 143 -36.97 1.87 -4.27
CA HIS A 143 -38.21 1.14 -4.04
C HIS A 143 -38.44 0.14 -5.18
N HIS A 144 -37.68 -0.96 -5.19
CA HIS A 144 -37.81 -2.02 -6.21
C HIS A 144 -38.06 -3.40 -5.61
N TYR A 145 -37.95 -3.56 -4.29
CA TYR A 145 -38.25 -4.81 -3.62
C TYR A 145 -39.73 -4.88 -3.25
N CYS A 146 -40.48 -5.71 -3.98
CA CYS A 146 -41.88 -6.03 -3.67
C CYS A 146 -42.80 -4.81 -3.51
N VAL A 147 -42.59 -3.75 -4.31
CA VAL A 147 -43.46 -2.59 -4.29
C VAL A 147 -44.85 -3.00 -4.72
N ARG A 148 -45.86 -2.55 -3.97
CA ARG A 148 -47.26 -2.79 -4.26
C ARG A 148 -48.00 -1.46 -4.38
N ASP A 149 -48.97 -1.41 -5.28
CA ASP A 149 -49.89 -0.28 -5.40
C ASP A 149 -50.88 -0.22 -4.22
N GLY A 150 -51.77 0.79 -4.22
CA GLY A 150 -52.77 0.98 -3.17
C GLY A 150 -53.82 -0.14 -3.10
N ASP A 151 -53.96 -0.93 -4.16
CA ASP A 151 -54.86 -2.08 -4.27
C ASP A 151 -54.14 -3.40 -3.90
N GLY A 152 -52.83 -3.35 -3.64
CA GLY A 152 -52.00 -4.49 -3.24
C GLY A 152 -51.35 -5.25 -4.41
N ASN A 153 -51.48 -4.79 -5.66
CA ASN A 153 -50.87 -5.42 -6.84
C ASN A 153 -49.39 -5.04 -6.96
N PRO A 154 -48.52 -5.93 -7.51
CA PRO A 154 -47.11 -5.61 -7.72
C PRO A 154 -46.93 -4.40 -8.67
N PHE A 155 -45.95 -3.55 -8.37
CA PHE A 155 -45.56 -2.40 -9.18
C PHE A 155 -44.04 -2.41 -9.46
N PRO A 156 -43.59 -2.26 -10.72
CA PRO A 156 -44.41 -2.21 -11.94
C PRO A 156 -45.21 -3.50 -12.13
N PRO A 157 -46.35 -3.46 -12.83
CA PRO A 157 -47.11 -4.67 -13.13
C PRO A 157 -46.17 -5.66 -13.84
N GLU A 158 -46.26 -6.93 -13.46
CA GLU A 158 -45.54 -8.00 -14.14
C GLU A 158 -45.99 -7.96 -15.61
N ASN A 159 -45.06 -7.71 -16.54
CA ASN A 159 -45.40 -7.69 -17.96
C ASN A 159 -46.03 -9.04 -18.31
N GLU A 160 -47.29 -9.05 -18.74
CA GLU A 160 -47.83 -10.15 -19.53
C GLU A 160 -47.01 -10.17 -20.82
N GLU A 161 -46.09 -11.14 -20.94
CA GLU A 161 -45.37 -11.38 -22.19
C GLU A 161 -46.38 -11.77 -23.28
N GLU A 162 -46.78 -10.81 -24.13
CA GLU A 162 -47.31 -11.02 -25.50
C GLU A 162 -46.77 -9.96 -26.47
#